data_AF-A0A9W9BHH1-F1
#
_entry.id   AF-A0A9W9BHH1-F1
#
_cell.length_a   1.000
_cell.length_b   1.000
_cell.length_c   1.000
_cell.angle_alpha   90.00
_cell.angle_beta   90.00
_cell.angle_gamma   90.00
#
_symmetry.space_group_name_H-M   'P 1'
#
loop_
_entity.id
_entity.type
_entity.pdbx_description
1 polymer ?
#
loop_
_entity_poly.entity_id
_entity_poly.type
_entity_poly.pdbx_seq_one_letter_code
_entity_poly.pdbx_strand_id
1 'polypeptide(L)'
;MPNSSDGDPGVSTTLRITRSIMTAEPIAHEHDEGSPQPGVSHRTADAEYARQNLVEFFSQNLLEKPIQTRLTYIGNDLSTLGYLVRQQSTNQRVHHYPSSNSYAPRIPGLQGVPAPNLIPKDAFVLPPKSVSDILIGAYFEHIHGLFPIIDREEFLAQYEAPTSAPPLLLFHAICLAGSHAASTLDNTQELKSAFFRRAKALFDGRYEEDRMHMVQAALLLTWFSDGGDDVCTNAWYWIGVATRIALGLGMHRDVGPSKMLERDKRTWRKIWWCLVQFDVLVSLCYGRPQTINLDDCDTPPLGAEDFDASTSEDEASFCIHHAKLCADISFLLRTHFSLKTQKSPSNWSASLQALDLKLAEWLLSLPSALRDRSQPTSVYKAMLFLTYETTLCTIHGSCPSSSSTTE
;
A
#
# COMPACT_ATOMS: atom_id res chain seq x y z
N MET A 1 -51.60 24.22 -26.02
CA MET A 1 -52.51 23.10 -25.70
C MET A 1 -52.01 21.89 -26.48
N PRO A 2 -51.89 20.69 -25.88
CA PRO A 2 -50.60 20.19 -25.33
C PRO A 2 -50.15 18.79 -25.81
N ASN A 3 -49.03 18.31 -25.23
CA ASN A 3 -48.53 16.92 -25.02
C ASN A 3 -47.67 16.25 -26.12
N SER A 4 -46.38 15.91 -25.87
CA SER A 4 -45.78 14.79 -25.07
C SER A 4 -45.97 13.44 -25.78
N SER A 5 -45.10 12.43 -25.82
CA SER A 5 -43.87 12.01 -25.13
C SER A 5 -43.46 10.64 -25.73
N ASP A 6 -42.16 10.30 -25.66
CA ASP A 6 -41.51 8.98 -25.49
C ASP A 6 -42.17 7.65 -25.91
N GLY A 7 -41.31 6.74 -26.40
CA GLY A 7 -41.51 5.30 -26.26
C GLY A 7 -40.64 4.40 -27.14
N ASP A 8 -39.35 4.28 -26.86
CA ASP A 8 -38.53 3.16 -27.30
C ASP A 8 -38.25 2.23 -26.10
N PRO A 9 -38.69 0.96 -26.09
CA PRO A 9 -38.38 0.04 -25.00
C PRO A 9 -37.22 -0.88 -25.37
N GLY A 10 -36.09 -0.69 -24.68
CA GLY A 10 -35.08 -1.73 -24.52
C GLY A 10 -35.52 -2.80 -23.53
N VAL A 11 -35.28 -4.09 -23.82
CA VAL A 11 -35.32 -5.23 -22.88
C VAL A 11 -34.35 -6.32 -23.41
N SER A 12 -33.14 -6.42 -22.86
CA SER A 12 -32.70 -7.45 -21.88
C SER A 12 -32.19 -8.76 -22.49
N THR A 13 -30.86 -8.86 -22.68
CA THR A 13 -30.16 -10.10 -23.05
C THR A 13 -29.25 -10.63 -21.92
N THR A 14 -29.28 -10.04 -20.73
CA THR A 14 -28.39 -10.44 -19.63
C THR A 14 -29.19 -11.04 -18.49
N LEU A 15 -29.54 -12.34 -18.57
CA LEU A 15 -29.90 -13.21 -17.44
C LEU A 15 -30.25 -14.63 -17.92
N ARG A 16 -29.25 -15.45 -18.28
CA ARG A 16 -29.42 -16.91 -18.38
C ARG A 16 -28.25 -17.75 -17.83
N ILE A 17 -27.15 -17.15 -17.39
CA ILE A 17 -25.95 -17.92 -16.99
C ILE A 17 -26.00 -18.41 -15.53
N THR A 18 -26.80 -17.79 -14.65
CA THR A 18 -26.76 -18.11 -13.21
C THR A 18 -27.67 -19.23 -12.72
N ARG A 19 -28.54 -19.82 -13.57
CA ARG A 19 -29.48 -20.87 -13.11
C ARG A 19 -29.01 -22.31 -13.34
N SER A 20 -27.97 -22.53 -14.14
CA SER A 20 -27.57 -23.89 -14.54
C SER A 20 -26.66 -24.62 -13.54
N ILE A 21 -26.21 -23.97 -12.47
CA ILE A 21 -25.22 -24.55 -11.54
C ILE A 21 -25.88 -25.31 -10.37
N MET A 22 -27.19 -25.17 -10.14
CA MET A 22 -27.85 -25.74 -8.94
C MET A 22 -28.82 -26.90 -9.20
N THR A 23 -28.99 -27.37 -10.43
CA THR A 23 -29.88 -28.51 -10.73
C THR A 23 -29.23 -29.44 -11.76
N ALA A 24 -28.40 -30.37 -11.30
CA ALA A 24 -28.02 -31.53 -12.08
C ALA A 24 -28.40 -32.78 -11.28
N GLU A 25 -29.45 -33.47 -11.71
CA GLU A 25 -29.82 -34.81 -11.24
C GLU A 25 -28.75 -35.83 -11.68
N PRO A 26 -28.58 -36.95 -10.96
CA PRO A 26 -27.54 -37.91 -11.27
C PRO A 26 -27.92 -38.70 -12.53
N ILE A 27 -27.18 -38.48 -13.62
CA ILE A 27 -27.27 -39.30 -14.83
C ILE A 27 -26.52 -40.62 -14.56
N ALA A 28 -27.23 -41.74 -14.66
CA ALA A 28 -26.66 -43.07 -14.58
C ALA A 28 -25.72 -43.30 -15.78
N HIS A 29 -24.44 -43.56 -15.49
CA HIS A 29 -23.47 -43.94 -16.51
C HIS A 29 -23.47 -45.45 -16.70
N GLU A 30 -23.89 -45.89 -17.89
CA GLU A 30 -23.54 -47.20 -18.42
C GLU A 30 -22.03 -47.27 -18.63
N HIS A 31 -21.46 -48.42 -18.24
CA HIS A 31 -20.05 -48.74 -18.38
C HIS A 31 -19.65 -48.81 -19.86
N ASP A 32 -18.72 -47.95 -20.28
CA ASP A 32 -17.89 -48.20 -21.46
C ASP A 32 -16.42 -47.99 -21.08
N GLU A 33 -15.66 -49.08 -21.09
CA GLU A 33 -14.23 -49.11 -20.78
C GLU A 33 -13.44 -48.50 -21.96
N GLY A 34 -13.15 -47.21 -21.88
CA GLY A 34 -12.30 -46.48 -22.82
C GLY A 34 -11.11 -45.81 -22.11
N SER A 35 -9.90 -46.15 -22.57
CA SER A 35 -8.57 -45.71 -22.13
C SER A 35 -8.44 -44.24 -21.67
N PRO A 36 -7.63 -43.93 -20.64
CA PRO A 36 -7.51 -42.57 -20.11
C PRO A 36 -6.76 -41.65 -21.09
N GLN A 37 -7.42 -40.58 -21.56
CA GLN A 37 -6.74 -39.51 -22.28
C GLN A 37 -5.85 -38.69 -21.33
N PRO A 38 -4.58 -38.40 -21.68
CA PRO A 38 -3.70 -37.60 -20.84
C PRO A 38 -4.14 -36.13 -20.88
N GLY A 39 -4.47 -35.55 -19.72
CA GLY A 39 -4.69 -34.10 -19.57
C GLY A 39 -6.03 -33.67 -18.97
N VAL A 40 -6.98 -34.59 -18.75
CA VAL A 40 -8.31 -34.26 -18.21
C VAL A 40 -8.33 -34.23 -16.67
N SER A 41 -7.55 -35.08 -16.00
CA SER A 41 -7.63 -35.26 -14.53
C SER A 41 -7.12 -34.07 -13.70
N HIS A 42 -6.12 -33.33 -14.19
CA HIS A 42 -5.56 -32.19 -13.46
C HIS A 42 -6.51 -30.98 -13.44
N ARG A 43 -7.25 -30.74 -14.54
CA ARG A 43 -8.23 -29.64 -14.61
C ARG A 43 -9.42 -29.87 -13.67
N THR A 44 -9.84 -31.11 -13.50
CA THR A 44 -10.94 -31.46 -12.59
C THR A 44 -10.52 -31.36 -11.12
N ALA A 45 -9.28 -31.71 -10.79
CA ALA A 45 -8.77 -31.56 -9.43
C ALA A 45 -8.61 -30.09 -9.01
N ASP A 46 -8.08 -29.25 -9.90
CA ASP A 46 -7.95 -27.81 -9.65
C ASP A 46 -9.31 -27.11 -9.56
N ALA A 47 -10.26 -27.50 -10.41
CA ALA A 47 -11.63 -26.97 -10.38
C ALA A 47 -12.38 -27.40 -9.11
N GLU A 48 -12.23 -28.66 -8.70
CA GLU A 48 -12.85 -29.18 -7.47
C GLU A 48 -12.22 -28.56 -6.22
N TYR A 49 -10.90 -28.34 -6.22
CA TYR A 49 -10.21 -27.59 -5.18
C TYR A 49 -10.67 -26.13 -5.11
N ALA A 50 -10.78 -25.44 -6.24
CA ALA A 50 -11.30 -24.07 -6.29
C ALA A 50 -12.76 -24.00 -5.77
N ARG A 51 -13.59 -24.98 -6.14
CA ARG A 51 -14.96 -25.13 -5.65
C ARG A 51 -15.00 -25.33 -4.14
N GLN A 52 -14.15 -26.21 -3.59
CA GLN A 52 -14.04 -26.42 -2.15
C GLN A 52 -13.64 -25.15 -1.41
N ASN A 53 -12.64 -24.41 -1.91
CA ASN A 53 -12.23 -23.13 -1.31
C ASN A 53 -13.34 -22.07 -1.39
N LEU A 54 -14.11 -22.01 -2.48
CA LEU A 54 -15.24 -21.10 -2.61
C LEU A 54 -16.40 -21.48 -1.68
N VAL A 55 -16.69 -22.78 -1.54
CA VAL A 55 -17.71 -23.26 -0.59
C VAL A 55 -17.27 -22.99 0.83
N GLU A 56 -16.01 -23.25 1.18
CA GLU A 56 -15.43 -22.88 2.47
C GLU A 56 -15.56 -21.37 2.71
N PHE A 57 -15.21 -20.55 1.72
CA PHE A 57 -15.35 -19.10 1.77
C PHE A 57 -16.79 -18.64 2.07
N PHE A 58 -17.79 -19.20 1.38
CA PHE A 58 -19.20 -18.85 1.63
C PHE A 58 -19.82 -19.51 2.87
N SER A 59 -19.19 -20.56 3.41
CA SER A 59 -19.68 -21.29 4.60
C SER A 59 -19.24 -20.66 5.93
N GLN A 60 -18.23 -19.80 5.91
CA GLN A 60 -17.77 -19.12 7.12
C GLN A 60 -18.83 -18.11 7.56
N ASN A 61 -19.15 -18.06 8.86
CA ASN A 61 -20.03 -17.03 9.41
C ASN A 61 -19.33 -15.66 9.30
N LEU A 62 -19.49 -15.02 8.14
CA LEU A 62 -18.76 -13.85 7.63
C LEU A 62 -18.87 -12.62 8.56
N LEU A 63 -19.83 -12.63 9.48
CA LEU A 63 -20.30 -11.45 10.22
C LEU A 63 -19.94 -11.46 11.70
N GLU A 64 -19.55 -12.60 12.28
CA GLU A 64 -19.54 -12.75 13.75
C GLU A 64 -18.14 -12.86 14.36
N LYS A 65 -17.15 -13.39 13.65
CA LYS A 65 -15.82 -13.57 14.24
C LYS A 65 -15.07 -12.23 14.37
N PRO A 66 -14.47 -11.93 15.54
CA PRO A 66 -13.54 -10.80 15.67
C PRO A 66 -12.35 -11.01 14.71
N ILE A 67 -11.80 -9.91 14.20
CA ILE A 67 -10.66 -9.95 13.27
C ILE A 67 -9.41 -10.33 14.08
N GLN A 68 -9.20 -11.64 14.24
CA GLN A 68 -7.94 -12.24 14.67
C GLN A 68 -7.27 -13.02 13.51
N THR A 69 -7.80 -12.87 12.29
CA THR A 69 -7.42 -13.65 11.11
C THR A 69 -7.11 -12.74 9.92
N ARG A 70 -6.31 -13.26 9.00
CA ARG A 70 -5.70 -12.54 7.87
C ARG A 70 -6.76 -11.87 6.98
N LEU A 71 -6.77 -10.55 6.90
CA LEU A 71 -7.69 -9.79 6.04
C LEU A 71 -7.30 -9.89 4.56
N THR A 72 -8.31 -10.04 3.69
CA THR A 72 -8.15 -9.99 2.23
C THR A 72 -9.24 -9.09 1.64
N TYR A 73 -8.83 -8.18 0.75
CA TYR A 73 -9.77 -7.32 0.01
C TYR A 73 -10.49 -8.13 -1.06
N ILE A 74 -11.82 -8.08 -1.07
CA ILE A 74 -12.65 -8.88 -2.00
C ILE A 74 -12.94 -8.17 -3.33
N GLY A 75 -12.49 -6.93 -3.47
CA GLY A 75 -12.77 -6.08 -4.63
C GLY A 75 -13.84 -5.03 -4.36
N ASN A 76 -14.05 -4.18 -5.36
CA ASN A 76 -15.04 -3.10 -5.30
C ASN A 76 -16.46 -3.63 -5.55
N ASP A 77 -17.41 -2.71 -5.49
CA ASP A 77 -18.84 -2.95 -5.69
C ASP A 77 -19.21 -3.45 -7.10
N LEU A 78 -18.32 -3.32 -8.08
CA LEU A 78 -18.54 -3.81 -9.44
C LEU A 78 -18.02 -5.25 -9.61
N SER A 79 -17.27 -5.78 -8.64
CA SER A 79 -16.72 -7.14 -8.71
C SER A 79 -17.79 -8.20 -8.46
N THR A 80 -17.66 -9.35 -9.14
CA THR A 80 -18.55 -10.50 -8.93
C THR A 80 -18.54 -10.97 -7.48
N LEU A 81 -17.36 -10.99 -6.85
CA LEU A 81 -17.22 -11.40 -5.45
C LEU A 81 -17.88 -10.40 -4.49
N GLY A 82 -17.69 -9.10 -4.70
CA GLY A 82 -18.38 -8.04 -3.95
C GLY A 82 -19.91 -8.09 -4.11
N TYR A 83 -20.40 -8.40 -5.30
CA TYR A 83 -21.84 -8.65 -5.52
C TYR A 83 -22.36 -9.84 -4.70
N LEU A 84 -21.67 -10.98 -4.75
CA LEU A 84 -22.07 -12.19 -4.03
C LEU A 84 -22.06 -12.00 -2.51
N VAL A 85 -21.03 -11.34 -1.97
CA VAL A 85 -20.94 -11.06 -0.52
C VAL A 85 -22.08 -10.15 -0.06
N ARG A 86 -22.47 -9.13 -0.84
CA ARG A 86 -23.61 -8.26 -0.51
C ARG A 86 -24.97 -8.95 -0.57
N GLN A 87 -25.13 -9.99 -1.39
CA GLN A 87 -26.35 -10.81 -1.39
C GLN A 87 -26.51 -11.60 -0.09
N GLN A 88 -25.40 -11.91 0.59
CA GLN A 88 -25.38 -12.68 1.84
C GLN A 88 -25.21 -11.83 3.10
N SER A 89 -24.72 -10.60 2.97
CA SER A 89 -24.48 -9.67 4.08
C SER A 89 -25.63 -8.68 4.22
N THR A 90 -26.06 -8.43 5.45
CA THR A 90 -26.96 -7.31 5.78
C THR A 90 -26.27 -5.95 5.71
N ASN A 91 -24.93 -5.93 5.78
CA ASN A 91 -24.12 -4.72 5.67
C ASN A 91 -23.59 -4.55 4.24
N GLN A 92 -23.90 -3.42 3.61
CA GLN A 92 -23.54 -3.12 2.22
C GLN A 92 -22.07 -2.67 2.05
N ARG A 93 -21.32 -2.41 3.13
CA ARG A 93 -19.93 -1.90 3.10
C ARG A 93 -18.88 -2.93 3.54
N VAL A 94 -19.09 -4.21 3.23
CA VAL A 94 -18.11 -5.26 3.52
C VAL A 94 -17.12 -5.35 2.37
N HIS A 95 -15.93 -4.80 2.55
CA HIS A 95 -14.84 -4.82 1.56
C HIS A 95 -13.73 -5.83 1.89
N HIS A 96 -13.76 -6.40 3.09
CA HIS A 96 -12.69 -7.25 3.61
C HIS A 96 -13.26 -8.54 4.16
N TYR A 97 -12.47 -9.60 4.05
CA TYR A 97 -12.81 -10.91 4.57
C TYR A 97 -11.72 -11.44 5.51
N PRO A 98 -12.09 -11.98 6.69
CA PRO A 98 -11.18 -12.79 7.49
C PRO A 98 -10.89 -14.10 6.75
N SER A 99 -9.72 -14.21 6.13
CA SER A 99 -9.24 -15.48 5.59
C SER A 99 -8.93 -16.42 6.75
N SER A 100 -9.82 -17.38 7.03
CA SER A 100 -9.55 -18.48 7.99
C SER A 100 -8.46 -19.41 7.53
N ASN A 101 -8.07 -19.34 6.25
CA ASN A 101 -7.01 -20.17 5.76
C ASN A 101 -5.75 -19.73 6.48
N SER A 102 -5.34 -20.57 7.43
CA SER A 102 -4.12 -21.35 7.27
C SER A 102 -3.87 -21.55 5.77
N TYR A 103 -3.40 -20.49 5.09
CA TYR A 103 -2.32 -20.64 4.16
C TYR A 103 -1.22 -21.24 5.04
N ALA A 104 -1.32 -22.55 5.30
CA ALA A 104 -0.13 -23.34 5.37
C ALA A 104 0.66 -22.81 4.17
N PRO A 105 1.88 -22.29 4.40
CA PRO A 105 2.83 -22.23 3.31
C PRO A 105 2.64 -23.54 2.55
N ARG A 106 2.79 -23.55 1.23
CA ARG A 106 3.14 -24.83 0.61
C ARG A 106 4.41 -25.25 1.33
N ILE A 107 4.30 -26.00 2.42
CA ILE A 107 5.42 -26.43 3.25
C ILE A 107 6.17 -27.29 2.25
N PRO A 108 7.35 -26.86 1.81
CA PRO A 108 8.10 -27.65 0.87
C PRO A 108 8.39 -28.99 1.57
N GLY A 109 7.77 -30.07 1.10
CA GLY A 109 7.88 -31.39 1.73
C GLY A 109 6.67 -32.30 1.56
N LEU A 110 5.45 -31.79 1.41
CA LEU A 110 4.24 -32.64 1.32
C LEU A 110 3.89 -33.13 -0.10
N GLN A 111 4.56 -32.64 -1.15
CA GLN A 111 4.24 -33.02 -2.55
C GLN A 111 5.46 -33.21 -3.47
N GLY A 112 6.64 -33.59 -2.96
CA GLY A 112 7.75 -34.07 -3.80
C GLY A 112 8.33 -33.09 -4.85
N VAL A 113 7.93 -31.83 -4.83
CA VAL A 113 8.53 -30.77 -5.67
C VAL A 113 9.76 -30.23 -4.94
N PRO A 114 10.95 -30.17 -5.56
CA PRO A 114 12.13 -29.58 -4.93
C PRO A 114 11.83 -28.13 -4.54
N ALA A 115 12.06 -27.81 -3.26
CA ALA A 115 11.75 -26.51 -2.68
C ALA A 115 12.45 -25.36 -3.42
N PRO A 116 11.72 -24.39 -4.00
CA PRO A 116 12.31 -23.11 -4.32
C PRO A 116 12.09 -22.21 -3.08
N ASN A 117 13.11 -22.06 -2.22
CA ASN A 117 13.33 -20.93 -1.28
C ASN A 117 14.31 -21.31 -0.15
N LEU A 118 15.61 -21.46 -0.47
CA LEU A 118 16.65 -21.48 0.56
C LEU A 118 16.92 -20.02 0.98
N ILE A 119 16.25 -19.54 2.04
CA ILE A 119 16.61 -18.26 2.65
C ILE A 119 18.06 -18.37 3.14
N PRO A 120 18.98 -17.48 2.72
CA PRO A 120 20.38 -17.54 3.13
C PRO A 120 20.53 -17.48 4.64
N LYS A 121 21.45 -18.27 5.21
CA LYS A 121 21.71 -18.27 6.67
C LYS A 121 22.07 -16.89 7.21
N ASP A 122 22.72 -16.04 6.40
CA ASP A 122 23.04 -14.65 6.74
C ASP A 122 21.79 -13.81 7.06
N ALA A 123 20.62 -14.14 6.51
CA ALA A 123 19.36 -13.45 6.78
C ALA A 123 18.84 -13.62 8.22
N PHE A 124 19.41 -14.56 8.99
CA PHE A 124 19.05 -14.81 10.39
C PHE A 124 20.09 -14.24 11.37
N VAL A 125 21.12 -13.55 10.86
CA VAL A 125 22.20 -13.01 11.69
C VAL A 125 21.82 -11.62 12.19
N LEU A 126 21.73 -11.50 13.50
CA LEU A 126 21.53 -10.21 14.18
C LEU A 126 22.87 -9.49 14.40
N PRO A 127 22.94 -8.17 14.23
CA PRO A 127 24.10 -7.38 14.61
C PRO A 127 24.24 -7.33 16.16
N PRO A 128 25.41 -6.92 16.69
CA PRO A 128 25.57 -6.69 18.12
C PRO A 128 24.50 -5.71 18.65
N LYS A 129 24.06 -5.88 19.91
CA LYS A 129 23.03 -4.99 20.51
C LYS A 129 23.45 -3.52 20.47
N SER A 130 24.72 -3.20 20.71
CA SER A 130 25.23 -1.82 20.61
C SER A 130 25.03 -1.19 19.24
N VAL A 131 25.21 -1.97 18.16
CA VAL A 131 24.94 -1.50 16.80
C VAL A 131 23.44 -1.40 16.55
N SER A 132 22.68 -2.39 17.00
CA SER A 132 21.21 -2.40 16.89
C SER A 132 20.58 -1.17 17.56
N ASP A 133 21.01 -0.83 18.77
CA ASP A 133 20.52 0.32 19.55
C ASP A 133 20.77 1.64 18.80
N ILE A 134 21.95 1.81 18.19
CA ILE A 134 22.28 2.99 17.38
C ILE A 134 21.35 3.09 16.16
N LEU A 135 21.18 2.00 15.42
CA LEU A 135 20.40 2.00 14.18
C LEU A 135 18.90 2.18 14.44
N ILE A 136 18.36 1.49 15.44
CA ILE A 136 16.96 1.62 15.85
C ILE A 136 16.69 3.03 16.38
N GLY A 137 17.61 3.56 17.20
CA GLY A 137 17.55 4.94 17.68
C GLY A 137 17.50 5.94 16.52
N ALA A 138 18.42 5.85 15.56
CA ALA A 138 18.47 6.72 14.40
C ALA A 138 17.19 6.67 13.54
N TYR A 139 16.58 5.48 13.38
CA TYR A 139 15.29 5.35 12.69
C TYR A 139 14.18 6.11 13.42
N PHE A 140 14.02 5.90 14.73
CA PHE A 140 12.95 6.54 15.49
C PHE A 140 13.17 8.06 15.65
N GLU A 141 14.43 8.49 15.72
CA GLU A 141 14.77 9.91 15.87
C GLU A 141 14.59 10.71 14.57
N HIS A 142 15.01 10.17 13.43
CA HIS A 142 15.12 10.96 12.19
C HIS A 142 14.10 10.60 11.10
N ILE A 143 13.53 9.39 11.15
CA ILE A 143 12.64 8.90 10.08
C ILE A 143 11.20 8.78 10.58
N HIS A 144 10.99 8.16 11.74
CA HIS A 144 9.66 7.78 12.22
C HIS A 144 8.71 8.97 12.41
N GLY A 145 9.22 10.11 12.89
CA GLY A 145 8.41 11.33 13.05
C GLY A 145 7.91 11.93 11.73
N LEU A 146 8.63 11.69 10.62
CA LEU A 146 8.20 12.10 9.28
C LEU A 146 7.27 11.06 8.65
N PHE A 147 7.56 9.78 8.88
CA PHE A 147 6.85 8.66 8.28
C PHE A 147 6.59 7.55 9.33
N PRO A 148 5.48 7.63 10.08
CA PRO A 148 5.16 6.72 11.18
C PRO A 148 4.65 5.37 10.67
N ILE A 149 5.53 4.63 10.00
CA ILE A 149 5.26 3.32 9.37
C ILE A 149 5.09 2.22 10.43
N ILE A 150 5.84 2.33 11.54
CA ILE A 150 5.91 1.34 12.62
C ILE A 150 5.23 1.88 13.88
N ASP A 151 4.55 1.02 14.63
CA ASP A 151 4.10 1.36 15.97
C ASP A 151 5.32 1.37 16.92
N ARG A 152 5.69 2.58 17.38
CA ARG A 152 6.92 2.81 18.17
C ARG A 152 6.87 2.06 19.50
N GLU A 153 5.75 2.18 20.23
CA GLU A 153 5.61 1.58 21.56
C GLU A 153 5.66 0.06 21.48
N GLU A 154 4.96 -0.55 20.52
CA GLU A 154 4.98 -2.00 20.33
C GLU A 154 6.36 -2.52 19.98
N PHE A 155 7.00 -1.90 18.98
CA PHE A 155 8.29 -2.36 18.49
C PHE A 155 9.37 -2.26 19.58
N LEU A 156 9.43 -1.14 20.30
CA LEU A 156 10.42 -0.95 21.36
C LEU A 156 10.16 -1.86 22.56
N ALA A 157 8.90 -2.11 22.92
CA ALA A 157 8.55 -3.07 23.95
C ALA A 157 9.00 -4.50 23.59
N GLN A 158 8.81 -4.91 22.33
CA GLN A 158 9.29 -6.20 21.82
C GLN A 158 10.83 -6.26 21.77
N TYR A 159 11.48 -5.18 21.34
CA TYR A 159 12.93 -5.12 21.22
C TYR A 159 13.66 -5.28 22.56
N GLU A 160 13.11 -4.71 23.63
CA GLU A 160 13.67 -4.84 24.98
C GLU A 160 13.20 -6.11 25.72
N ALA A 161 12.16 -6.79 25.25
CA ALA A 161 11.63 -7.99 25.87
C ALA A 161 12.52 -9.23 25.60
N PRO A 162 13.00 -9.95 26.64
CA PRO A 162 13.82 -11.16 26.45
C PRO A 162 13.10 -12.32 25.73
N THR A 163 11.77 -12.34 25.79
CA THR A 163 10.92 -13.46 25.35
C THR A 163 10.04 -13.14 24.15
N SER A 164 10.05 -11.89 23.66
CA SER A 164 9.14 -11.43 22.61
C SER A 164 9.86 -10.52 21.62
N ALA A 165 10.86 -11.07 20.93
CA ALA A 165 11.63 -10.34 19.93
C ALA A 165 10.74 -9.79 18.79
N PRO A 166 11.08 -8.62 18.22
CA PRO A 166 10.32 -8.06 17.11
C PRO A 166 10.41 -8.94 15.86
N PRO A 167 9.45 -8.83 14.92
CA PRO A 167 9.48 -9.54 13.66
C PRO A 167 10.81 -9.31 12.93
N LEU A 168 11.51 -10.40 12.60
CA LEU A 168 12.89 -10.32 12.08
C LEU A 168 12.98 -9.53 10.76
N LEU A 169 11.96 -9.66 9.89
CA LEU A 169 11.87 -8.88 8.66
C LEU A 169 11.84 -7.37 8.95
N LEU A 170 10.98 -6.94 9.90
CA LEU A 170 10.88 -5.54 10.30
C LEU A 170 12.15 -5.06 10.99
N PHE A 171 12.76 -5.88 11.84
CA PHE A 171 14.03 -5.57 12.48
C PHE A 171 15.11 -5.21 11.44
N HIS A 172 15.31 -6.06 10.42
CA HIS A 172 16.28 -5.76 9.36
C HIS A 172 15.89 -4.55 8.52
N ALA A 173 14.61 -4.36 8.21
CA ALA A 173 14.14 -3.20 7.44
C ALA A 173 14.33 -1.88 8.21
N ILE A 174 14.09 -1.88 9.52
CA ILE A 174 14.36 -0.75 10.42
C ILE A 174 15.86 -0.49 10.53
N CYS A 175 16.69 -1.53 10.69
CA CYS A 175 18.14 -1.36 10.70
C CYS A 175 18.68 -0.80 9.38
N LEU A 176 18.09 -1.16 8.24
CA LEU A 176 18.41 -0.56 6.93
C LEU A 176 18.11 0.95 6.94
N ALA A 177 16.89 1.34 7.29
CA ALA A 177 16.47 2.74 7.34
C ALA A 177 17.32 3.52 8.37
N GLY A 178 17.57 2.93 9.54
CA GLY A 178 18.46 3.45 10.57
C GLY A 178 19.90 3.63 10.08
N SER A 179 20.41 2.72 9.25
CA SER A 179 21.76 2.84 8.67
C SER A 179 21.87 4.00 7.68
N HIS A 180 20.76 4.38 7.04
CA HIS A 180 20.70 5.58 6.21
C HIS A 180 20.69 6.86 7.04
N ALA A 181 20.02 6.86 8.19
CA ALA A 181 19.89 8.02 9.07
C ALA A 181 21.07 8.20 10.05
N ALA A 182 21.78 7.13 10.38
CA ALA A 182 22.87 7.16 11.35
C ALA A 182 24.07 7.95 10.80
N SER A 183 24.43 9.03 11.51
CA SER A 183 25.61 9.85 11.19
C SER A 183 26.87 9.44 11.96
N THR A 184 26.74 8.56 12.95
CA THR A 184 27.82 8.18 13.88
C THR A 184 28.59 6.93 13.48
N LEU A 185 28.23 6.29 12.37
CA LEU A 185 28.85 5.05 11.89
C LEU A 185 29.58 5.31 10.57
N ASP A 186 30.82 4.84 10.46
CA ASP A 186 31.64 5.05 9.26
C ASP A 186 31.31 4.06 8.11
N ASN A 187 30.62 2.96 8.42
CA ASN A 187 30.32 1.84 7.51
C ASN A 187 28.84 1.76 7.10
N THR A 188 28.18 2.91 6.98
CA THR A 188 26.74 3.00 6.70
C THR A 188 26.34 2.31 5.39
N GLN A 189 27.17 2.38 4.35
CA GLN A 189 26.85 1.76 3.06
C GLN A 189 26.92 0.23 3.08
N GLU A 190 27.90 -0.34 3.78
CA GLU A 190 28.01 -1.78 3.98
C GLU A 190 26.85 -2.30 4.84
N LEU A 191 26.48 -1.56 5.88
CA LEU A 191 25.34 -1.88 6.74
C LEU A 191 24.02 -1.83 5.97
N LYS A 192 23.77 -0.75 5.21
CA LYS A 192 22.60 -0.65 4.30
C LYS A 192 22.53 -1.85 3.36
N SER A 193 23.65 -2.17 2.71
CA SER A 193 23.73 -3.32 1.79
C SER A 193 23.47 -4.66 2.49
N ALA A 194 24.00 -4.86 3.69
CA ALA A 194 23.77 -6.07 4.47
C ALA A 194 22.30 -6.21 4.89
N PHE A 195 21.72 -5.18 5.50
CA PHE A 195 20.34 -5.23 5.97
C PHE A 195 19.33 -5.30 4.84
N PHE A 196 19.57 -4.61 3.72
CA PHE A 196 18.75 -4.76 2.52
C PHE A 196 18.75 -6.20 2.02
N ARG A 197 19.92 -6.83 1.85
CA ARG A 197 19.99 -8.23 1.40
C ARG A 197 19.27 -9.18 2.35
N ARG A 198 19.43 -9.01 3.67
CA ARG A 198 18.80 -9.87 4.69
C ARG A 198 17.28 -9.69 4.69
N ALA A 199 16.79 -8.45 4.77
CA ALA A 199 15.35 -8.15 4.73
C ALA A 199 14.71 -8.64 3.42
N LYS A 200 15.34 -8.36 2.26
CA LYS A 200 14.86 -8.81 0.95
C LYS A 200 14.78 -10.33 0.87
N ALA A 201 15.77 -11.06 1.40
CA ALA A 201 15.74 -12.51 1.41
C ALA A 201 14.59 -13.08 2.25
N LEU A 202 14.30 -12.48 3.41
CA LEU A 202 13.14 -12.86 4.24
C LEU A 202 11.82 -12.54 3.54
N PHE A 203 11.74 -11.39 2.88
CA PHE A 203 10.57 -10.93 2.13
C PHE A 203 10.26 -11.85 0.92
N ASP A 204 11.27 -12.14 0.10
CA ASP A 204 11.16 -13.02 -1.07
C ASP A 204 10.89 -14.48 -0.65
N GLY A 205 11.54 -14.91 0.44
CA GLY A 205 11.35 -16.22 1.04
C GLY A 205 10.00 -16.43 1.72
N ARG A 206 9.16 -15.39 1.83
CA ARG A 206 7.86 -15.40 2.53
C ARG A 206 7.98 -15.89 3.98
N TYR A 207 9.05 -15.47 4.66
CA TYR A 207 9.30 -15.80 6.05
C TYR A 207 8.26 -15.16 6.98
N GLU A 208 7.87 -13.93 6.68
CA GLU A 208 6.89 -13.18 7.46
C GLU A 208 5.46 -13.50 6.98
N GLU A 209 4.58 -13.85 7.93
CA GLU A 209 3.19 -14.21 7.63
C GLU A 209 2.25 -12.99 7.72
N ASP A 210 2.59 -12.04 8.58
CA ASP A 210 1.81 -10.82 8.72
C ASP A 210 2.01 -9.91 7.49
N ARG A 211 0.91 -9.66 6.80
CA ARG A 211 0.94 -8.86 5.58
C ARG A 211 1.11 -7.37 5.84
N MET A 212 0.74 -6.87 7.02
CA MET A 212 1.05 -5.49 7.42
C MET A 212 2.56 -5.32 7.55
N HIS A 213 3.24 -6.27 8.18
CA HIS A 213 4.71 -6.29 8.25
C HIS A 213 5.33 -6.30 6.85
N MET A 214 4.74 -7.02 5.89
CA MET A 214 5.20 -7.02 4.50
C MET A 214 5.07 -5.63 3.83
N VAL A 215 3.98 -4.90 4.06
CA VAL A 215 3.82 -3.52 3.54
C VAL A 215 4.86 -2.59 4.17
N GLN A 216 5.00 -2.64 5.49
CA GLN A 216 5.95 -1.82 6.25
C GLN A 216 7.39 -2.09 5.82
N ALA A 217 7.77 -3.37 5.69
CA ALA A 217 9.10 -3.75 5.21
C ALA A 217 9.37 -3.27 3.79
N ALA A 218 8.41 -3.43 2.87
CA ALA A 218 8.56 -2.97 1.49
C ALA A 218 8.74 -1.45 1.39
N LEU A 219 8.02 -0.67 2.22
CA LEU A 219 8.27 0.76 2.36
C LEU A 219 9.67 1.04 2.91
N LEU A 220 10.09 0.38 3.99
CA LEU A 220 11.40 0.61 4.61
C LEU A 220 12.59 0.20 3.71
N LEU A 221 12.36 -0.69 2.74
CA LEU A 221 13.37 -1.07 1.74
C LEU A 221 13.69 0.06 0.75
N THR A 222 12.88 1.12 0.64
CA THR A 222 13.17 2.27 -0.24
C THR A 222 14.41 3.05 0.20
N TRP A 223 14.82 2.94 1.46
CA TRP A 223 16.02 3.62 1.98
C TRP A 223 17.35 3.01 1.50
N PHE A 224 17.31 1.89 0.78
CA PHE A 224 18.49 1.33 0.11
C PHE A 224 18.79 2.02 -1.23
N SER A 225 17.81 2.71 -1.83
CA SER A 225 17.85 3.12 -3.23
C SER A 225 18.81 4.28 -3.53
N ASP A 226 20.11 3.98 -3.60
CA ASP A 226 21.17 4.92 -3.99
C ASP A 226 21.61 4.80 -5.47
N GLY A 227 21.06 3.84 -6.22
CA GLY A 227 21.47 3.55 -7.61
C GLY A 227 20.33 3.74 -8.62
N GLY A 228 20.58 4.53 -9.67
CA GLY A 228 19.60 4.79 -10.75
C GLY A 228 19.50 3.69 -11.81
N ASP A 229 20.47 2.77 -11.86
CA ASP A 229 20.62 1.82 -12.98
C ASP A 229 19.68 0.62 -12.89
N ASP A 230 19.36 0.13 -11.68
CA ASP A 230 18.49 -1.04 -11.51
C ASP A 230 17.08 -0.64 -11.07
N VAL A 231 16.17 -0.64 -12.04
CA VAL A 231 14.75 -0.35 -11.85
C VAL A 231 14.09 -1.27 -10.81
N CYS A 232 14.57 -2.51 -10.64
CA CYS A 232 13.99 -3.48 -9.69
C CYS A 232 14.49 -3.31 -8.25
N THR A 233 15.36 -2.33 -7.99
CA THR A 233 15.89 -2.05 -6.64
C THR A 233 15.72 -0.60 -6.20
N ASN A 234 15.23 0.26 -7.10
CA ASN A 234 15.00 1.66 -6.79
C ASN A 234 13.73 1.87 -5.94
N ALA A 235 13.59 3.09 -5.41
CA ALA A 235 12.52 3.42 -4.48
C ALA A 235 11.14 3.27 -5.14
N TRP A 236 11.01 3.71 -6.39
CA TRP A 236 9.76 3.62 -7.15
C TRP A 236 9.25 2.17 -7.26
N TYR A 237 10.14 1.21 -7.48
CA TYR A 237 9.77 -0.21 -7.51
C TYR A 237 9.28 -0.72 -6.15
N TRP A 238 10.03 -0.45 -5.07
CA TRP A 238 9.63 -0.90 -3.72
C TRP A 238 8.33 -0.25 -3.24
N ILE A 239 8.08 1.01 -3.60
CA ILE A 239 6.80 1.68 -3.40
C ILE A 239 5.69 0.95 -4.16
N GLY A 240 5.93 0.57 -5.42
CA GLY A 240 4.98 -0.23 -6.21
C GLY A 240 4.68 -1.60 -5.58
N VAL A 241 5.70 -2.28 -5.05
CA VAL A 241 5.55 -3.54 -4.30
C VAL A 241 4.69 -3.34 -3.05
N ALA A 242 5.04 -2.35 -2.22
CA ALA A 242 4.31 -2.02 -1.00
C ALA A 242 2.85 -1.65 -1.31
N THR A 243 2.63 -0.82 -2.33
CA THR A 243 1.31 -0.39 -2.80
C THR A 243 0.48 -1.59 -3.26
N ARG A 244 1.06 -2.52 -4.02
CA ARG A 244 0.32 -3.70 -4.49
C ARG A 244 -0.14 -4.59 -3.34
N ILE A 245 0.70 -4.78 -2.32
CA ILE A 245 0.35 -5.54 -1.13
C ILE A 245 -0.74 -4.81 -0.35
N ALA A 246 -0.59 -3.49 -0.12
CA ALA A 246 -1.55 -2.66 0.59
C ALA A 246 -2.93 -2.62 -0.10
N LEU A 247 -2.97 -2.51 -1.44
CA LEU A 247 -4.20 -2.60 -2.21
C LEU A 247 -4.86 -3.97 -2.08
N GLY A 248 -4.07 -5.06 -2.12
CA GLY A 248 -4.57 -6.42 -1.91
C GLY A 248 -5.10 -6.68 -0.49
N LEU A 249 -4.58 -5.94 0.50
CA LEU A 249 -5.11 -5.90 1.86
C LEU A 249 -6.35 -5.02 2.01
N GLY A 250 -6.58 -4.12 1.06
CA GLY A 250 -7.67 -3.15 1.13
C GLY A 250 -7.35 -1.94 2.01
N MET A 251 -6.08 -1.53 2.10
CA MET A 251 -5.66 -0.36 2.87
C MET A 251 -6.18 0.98 2.33
N HIS A 252 -6.58 0.98 1.06
CA HIS A 252 -7.22 2.09 0.35
C HIS A 252 -8.71 2.26 0.69
N ARG A 253 -9.27 1.36 1.50
CA ARG A 253 -10.67 1.38 1.91
C ARG A 253 -10.80 1.86 3.36
N ASP A 254 -11.90 2.52 3.69
CA ASP A 254 -12.22 2.94 5.04
C ASP A 254 -12.26 1.74 6.01
N VAL A 255 -11.33 1.74 6.96
CA VAL A 255 -11.19 0.71 7.99
C VAL A 255 -12.10 0.95 9.20
N GLY A 256 -12.74 2.12 9.29
CA GLY A 256 -13.61 2.53 10.40
C GLY A 256 -14.67 1.48 10.79
N PRO A 257 -15.46 0.96 9.82
CA PRO A 257 -16.49 -0.06 10.08
C PRO A 257 -15.95 -1.45 10.48
N SER A 258 -14.64 -1.69 10.42
CA SER A 258 -14.06 -3.00 10.73
C SER A 258 -14.04 -3.29 12.24
N LYS A 259 -13.86 -4.57 12.59
CA LYS A 259 -13.66 -5.03 13.99
C LYS A 259 -12.20 -5.04 14.43
N MET A 260 -11.30 -4.40 13.67
CA MET A 260 -9.88 -4.30 14.06
C MET A 260 -9.76 -3.49 15.37
N LEU A 261 -8.71 -3.74 16.13
CA LEU A 261 -8.38 -2.91 17.29
C LEU A 261 -8.13 -1.48 16.82
N GLU A 262 -8.52 -0.50 17.63
CA GLU A 262 -8.39 0.91 17.22
C GLU A 262 -6.93 1.29 16.96
N ARG A 263 -6.00 0.73 17.74
CA ARG A 263 -4.56 0.85 17.50
C ARG A 263 -4.18 0.43 16.07
N ASP A 264 -4.61 -0.75 15.65
CA ASP A 264 -4.31 -1.29 14.32
C ASP A 264 -4.96 -0.44 13.23
N LYS A 265 -6.17 0.09 13.45
CA LYS A 265 -6.83 1.00 12.51
C LYS A 265 -6.02 2.29 12.30
N ARG A 266 -5.47 2.87 13.38
CA ARG A 266 -4.61 4.06 13.29
C ARG A 266 -3.33 3.74 12.51
N THR A 267 -2.65 2.65 12.84
CA THR A 267 -1.44 2.21 12.11
C THR A 267 -1.74 1.93 10.65
N TRP A 268 -2.87 1.29 10.35
CA TRP A 268 -3.35 1.03 8.98
C TRP A 268 -3.56 2.32 8.18
N ARG A 269 -4.22 3.34 8.75
CA ARG A 269 -4.38 4.66 8.11
C ARG A 269 -3.03 5.37 7.93
N LYS A 270 -2.16 5.35 8.94
CA LYS A 270 -0.81 5.94 8.86
C LYS A 270 0.02 5.33 7.73
N ILE A 271 0.06 4.00 7.64
CA ILE A 271 0.77 3.28 6.56
C ILE A 271 0.20 3.67 5.18
N TRP A 272 -1.13 3.70 5.04
CA TRP A 272 -1.78 4.09 3.78
C TRP A 272 -1.38 5.50 3.35
N TRP A 273 -1.43 6.47 4.25
CA TRP A 273 -1.06 7.84 3.92
C TRP A 273 0.45 8.02 3.73
N CYS A 274 1.30 7.23 4.40
CA CYS A 274 2.73 7.15 4.06
C CYS A 274 2.94 6.64 2.63
N LEU A 275 2.23 5.59 2.19
CA LEU A 275 2.29 5.09 0.81
C LEU A 275 1.93 6.17 -0.21
N VAL A 276 0.84 6.92 0.03
CA VAL A 276 0.43 8.04 -0.83
C VAL A 276 1.54 9.08 -0.92
N GLN A 277 2.13 9.49 0.20
CA GLN A 277 3.22 10.46 0.22
C GLN A 277 4.42 9.95 -0.60
N PHE A 278 4.84 8.70 -0.40
CA PHE A 278 5.97 8.12 -1.12
C PHE A 278 5.72 8.02 -2.63
N ASP A 279 4.55 7.50 -3.04
CA ASP A 279 4.18 7.35 -4.46
C ASP A 279 4.13 8.72 -5.16
N VAL A 280 3.58 9.74 -4.50
CA VAL A 280 3.50 11.11 -5.03
C VAL A 280 4.88 11.74 -5.18
N LEU A 281 5.68 11.73 -4.11
CA LEU A 281 6.98 12.41 -4.11
C LEU A 281 7.95 11.78 -5.11
N VAL A 282 8.05 10.44 -5.13
CA VAL A 282 8.95 9.76 -6.07
C VAL A 282 8.48 9.93 -7.51
N SER A 283 7.17 9.89 -7.76
CA SER A 283 6.61 10.15 -9.09
C SER A 283 6.91 11.57 -9.57
N LEU A 284 6.76 12.57 -8.70
CA LEU A 284 7.09 13.96 -8.99
C LEU A 284 8.58 14.15 -9.26
N CYS A 285 9.46 13.58 -8.43
CA CYS A 285 10.91 13.76 -8.55
C CYS A 285 11.50 13.00 -9.76
N TYR A 286 11.00 11.80 -10.06
CA TYR A 286 11.54 10.97 -11.15
C TYR A 286 10.76 11.12 -12.47
N GLY A 287 9.68 11.90 -12.48
CA GLY A 287 8.77 12.02 -13.63
C GLY A 287 8.08 10.70 -13.98
N ARG A 288 7.93 9.79 -13.01
CA ARG A 288 7.29 8.48 -13.22
C ARG A 288 5.78 8.53 -12.95
N PRO A 289 4.98 7.63 -13.52
CA PRO A 289 3.56 7.53 -13.19
C PRO A 289 3.35 7.11 -11.74
N GLN A 290 2.30 7.68 -11.13
CA GLN A 290 1.79 7.27 -9.82
C GLN A 290 1.17 5.87 -9.91
N THR A 291 1.40 5.07 -8.88
CA THR A 291 0.79 3.75 -8.71
C THR A 291 -0.62 3.88 -8.12
N ILE A 292 -0.82 4.87 -7.24
CA ILE A 292 -2.07 5.06 -6.50
C ILE A 292 -2.99 6.02 -7.26
N ASN A 293 -4.22 5.59 -7.48
CA ASN A 293 -5.30 6.46 -7.93
C ASN A 293 -6.23 6.76 -6.74
N LEU A 294 -6.18 7.99 -6.22
CA LEU A 294 -6.99 8.37 -5.06
C LEU A 294 -8.50 8.34 -5.31
N ASP A 295 -8.97 8.39 -6.56
CA ASP A 295 -10.41 8.24 -6.87
C ASP A 295 -10.93 6.82 -6.59
N ASP A 296 -10.04 5.83 -6.51
CA ASP A 296 -10.40 4.44 -6.17
C ASP A 296 -10.37 4.20 -4.65
N CYS A 297 -10.10 5.23 -3.85
CA CYS A 297 -9.82 5.14 -2.42
C CYS A 297 -10.89 5.86 -1.59
N ASP A 298 -11.23 5.34 -0.41
CA ASP A 298 -12.09 6.02 0.56
C ASP A 298 -11.56 5.98 2.00
N THR A 299 -10.28 5.66 2.18
CA THR A 299 -9.59 5.84 3.47
C THR A 299 -9.67 7.31 3.90
N PRO A 300 -10.17 7.62 5.11
CA PRO A 300 -10.31 9.00 5.57
C PRO A 300 -8.93 9.67 5.72
N PRO A 301 -8.84 11.00 5.53
CA PRO A 301 -7.63 11.77 5.82
C PRO A 301 -7.13 11.54 7.25
N LEU A 302 -5.81 11.67 7.47
CA LEU A 302 -5.25 11.59 8.81
C LEU A 302 -5.83 12.69 9.72
N GLY A 303 -6.21 12.28 10.93
CA GLY A 303 -6.69 13.16 11.99
C GLY A 303 -5.78 13.09 13.23
N ALA A 304 -6.05 13.97 14.21
CA ALA A 304 -5.30 13.96 15.47
C ALA A 304 -5.49 12.65 16.25
N GLU A 305 -6.63 11.98 16.07
CA GLU A 305 -6.97 10.69 16.64
C GLU A 305 -6.09 9.53 16.15
N ASP A 306 -5.35 9.71 15.04
CA ASP A 306 -4.44 8.70 14.50
C ASP A 306 -3.10 8.62 15.24
N PHE A 307 -2.84 9.60 16.09
CA PHE A 307 -1.60 9.72 16.84
C PHE A 307 -1.85 9.42 18.33
N ASP A 308 -0.85 8.82 18.96
CA ASP A 308 -0.87 8.50 20.38
C ASP A 308 -0.33 9.68 21.20
N ALA A 309 -0.42 9.58 22.53
CA ALA A 309 0.09 10.60 23.44
C ALA A 309 1.62 10.71 23.44
N SER A 310 2.33 9.72 22.87
CA SER A 310 3.79 9.73 22.74
C SER A 310 4.27 10.55 21.54
N THR A 311 3.38 10.80 20.57
CA THR A 311 3.65 11.62 19.40
C THR A 311 3.56 13.10 19.76
N SER A 312 4.58 13.88 19.38
CA SER A 312 4.53 15.33 19.60
C SER A 312 3.49 16.02 18.72
N GLU A 313 2.99 17.18 19.16
CA GLU A 313 2.01 17.95 18.39
C GLU A 313 2.56 18.37 17.00
N ASP A 314 3.85 18.71 16.94
CA ASP A 314 4.52 19.06 15.69
C ASP A 314 4.62 17.87 14.71
N GLU A 315 4.91 16.67 15.21
CA GLU A 315 4.95 15.42 14.41
C GLU A 315 3.59 15.07 13.83
N ALA A 316 2.55 15.08 14.68
CA ALA A 316 1.19 14.78 14.24
C ALA A 316 0.71 15.81 13.22
N SER A 317 0.92 17.11 13.52
CA SER A 317 0.56 18.20 12.63
C SER A 317 1.32 18.11 11.30
N PHE A 318 2.60 17.77 11.30
CA PHE A 318 3.37 17.51 10.08
C PHE A 318 2.73 16.41 9.24
N CYS A 319 2.50 15.23 9.81
CA CYS A 319 1.99 14.08 9.10
C CYS A 319 0.63 14.37 8.44
N ILE A 320 -0.28 15.04 9.16
CA ILE A 320 -1.60 15.43 8.65
C ILE A 320 -1.47 16.37 7.45
N HIS A 321 -0.71 17.45 7.59
CA HIS A 321 -0.63 18.47 6.55
C HIS A 321 0.20 18.03 5.34
N HIS A 322 1.25 17.23 5.56
CA HIS A 322 2.08 16.68 4.49
C HIS A 322 1.33 15.62 3.68
N ALA A 323 0.53 14.75 4.33
CA ALA A 323 -0.37 13.82 3.64
C ALA A 323 -1.39 14.56 2.78
N LYS A 324 -2.01 15.63 3.31
CA LYS A 324 -2.92 16.50 2.56
C LYS A 324 -2.25 17.15 1.36
N LEU A 325 -1.04 17.69 1.53
CA LEU A 325 -0.26 18.28 0.41
C LEU A 325 -0.04 17.26 -0.70
N CYS A 326 0.40 16.05 -0.36
CA CYS A 326 0.65 15.00 -1.34
C CYS A 326 -0.64 14.58 -2.06
N ALA A 327 -1.77 14.53 -1.36
CA ALA A 327 -3.07 14.27 -1.99
C ALA A 327 -3.45 15.34 -3.02
N ASP A 328 -3.27 16.62 -2.66
CA ASP A 328 -3.54 17.74 -3.57
C ASP A 328 -2.59 17.71 -4.79
N ILE A 329 -1.30 17.42 -4.59
CA ILE A 329 -0.32 17.25 -5.67
C ILE A 329 -0.71 16.08 -6.59
N SER A 330 -1.09 14.92 -6.03
CA SER A 330 -1.56 13.78 -6.82
C SER A 330 -2.73 14.14 -7.72
N PHE A 331 -3.72 14.82 -7.16
CA PHE A 331 -4.88 15.28 -7.92
C PHE A 331 -4.47 16.21 -9.06
N LEU A 332 -3.63 17.21 -8.80
CA LEU A 332 -3.16 18.17 -9.79
C LEU A 332 -2.37 17.51 -10.92
N LEU A 333 -1.41 16.64 -10.58
CA LEU A 333 -0.60 15.94 -11.57
C LEU A 333 -1.46 15.11 -12.53
N ARG A 334 -2.50 14.45 -12.00
CA ARG A 334 -3.39 13.58 -12.77
C ARG A 334 -4.41 14.35 -13.61
N THR A 335 -4.97 15.44 -13.10
CA THR A 335 -6.04 16.18 -13.78
C THR A 335 -5.51 17.25 -14.72
N HIS A 336 -4.52 18.01 -14.26
CA HIS A 336 -3.98 19.15 -14.96
C HIS A 336 -2.73 18.77 -15.77
N PHE A 337 -1.82 17.94 -15.24
CA PHE A 337 -0.53 17.67 -15.90
C PHE A 337 -0.42 16.31 -16.61
N SER A 338 -1.55 15.65 -16.89
CA SER A 338 -1.53 14.40 -17.67
C SER A 338 -1.13 14.66 -19.14
N LEU A 339 -0.51 13.67 -19.78
CA LEU A 339 -0.18 13.72 -21.22
C LEU A 339 -1.41 13.95 -22.11
N LYS A 340 -2.60 13.52 -21.67
CA LYS A 340 -3.85 13.75 -22.41
C LYS A 340 -4.37 15.18 -22.25
N THR A 341 -4.07 15.82 -21.13
CA THR A 341 -4.47 17.20 -20.82
C THR A 341 -3.52 18.19 -21.52
N GLN A 342 -2.22 17.90 -21.50
CA GLN A 342 -1.16 18.81 -21.98
C GLN A 342 -0.90 18.72 -23.49
N LYS A 343 -1.89 19.16 -24.28
CA LYS A 343 -1.83 19.19 -25.75
C LYS A 343 -1.46 20.54 -26.36
N SER A 344 -1.52 21.61 -25.58
CA SER A 344 -1.32 22.99 -26.05
C SER A 344 -0.68 23.84 -24.95
N PRO A 345 0.17 24.83 -25.29
CA PRO A 345 0.73 25.76 -24.32
C PRO A 345 -0.32 26.53 -23.48
N SER A 346 -1.52 26.77 -24.02
CA SER A 346 -2.61 27.41 -23.27
C SER A 346 -3.12 26.55 -22.12
N ASN A 347 -3.21 25.22 -22.32
CA ASN A 347 -3.59 24.27 -21.26
C ASN A 347 -2.54 24.23 -20.16
N TRP A 348 -1.27 24.37 -20.52
CA TRP A 348 -0.18 24.43 -19.55
C TRP A 348 -0.29 25.65 -18.64
N SER A 349 -0.49 26.84 -19.22
CA SER A 349 -0.66 28.08 -18.45
C SER A 349 -1.86 28.03 -17.50
N ALA A 350 -3.02 27.53 -17.96
CA ALA A 350 -4.19 27.34 -17.10
C ALA A 350 -3.93 26.32 -15.97
N SER A 351 -3.15 25.28 -16.26
CA SER A 351 -2.77 24.25 -15.28
C SER A 351 -1.82 24.80 -14.21
N LEU A 352 -0.89 25.68 -14.58
CA LEU A 352 -0.04 26.39 -13.62
C LEU A 352 -0.85 27.30 -12.70
N GLN A 353 -1.83 28.02 -13.22
CA GLN A 353 -2.72 28.84 -12.37
C GLN A 353 -3.50 27.98 -11.36
N ALA A 354 -4.00 26.82 -11.79
CA ALA A 354 -4.69 25.88 -10.91
C ALA A 354 -3.74 25.31 -9.83
N LEU A 355 -2.50 24.99 -10.19
CA LEU A 355 -1.46 24.57 -9.26
C LEU A 355 -1.16 25.65 -8.22
N ASP A 356 -0.88 26.88 -8.67
CA ASP A 356 -0.52 28.00 -7.79
C ASP A 356 -1.64 28.31 -6.80
N LEU A 357 -2.90 28.34 -7.27
CA LEU A 357 -4.06 28.56 -6.43
C LEU A 357 -4.19 27.46 -5.36
N LYS A 358 -4.12 26.19 -5.77
CA LYS A 358 -4.31 25.05 -4.88
C LYS A 358 -3.20 24.95 -3.83
N LEU A 359 -1.95 25.21 -4.21
CA LEU A 359 -0.81 25.24 -3.29
C LEU A 359 -0.92 26.43 -2.33
N ALA A 360 -1.34 27.60 -2.78
CA ALA A 360 -1.59 28.75 -1.91
C ALA A 360 -2.72 28.47 -0.90
N GLU A 361 -3.82 27.85 -1.32
CA GLU A 361 -4.90 27.41 -0.43
C GLU A 361 -4.39 26.44 0.65
N TRP A 362 -3.56 25.47 0.25
CA TRP A 362 -2.93 24.54 1.19
C TRP A 362 -2.05 25.29 2.20
N LEU A 363 -1.19 26.20 1.75
CA LEU A 363 -0.30 26.99 2.61
C LEU A 363 -1.09 27.85 3.61
N LEU A 364 -2.22 28.42 3.18
CA LEU A 364 -3.11 29.20 4.05
C LEU A 364 -3.81 28.33 5.08
N SER A 365 -4.04 27.04 4.78
CA SER A 365 -4.66 26.08 5.71
C SER A 365 -3.74 25.60 6.83
N LEU A 366 -2.42 25.85 6.74
CA LEU A 366 -1.48 25.48 7.79
C LEU A 366 -1.69 26.30 9.08
N PRO A 367 -1.49 25.68 10.26
CA PRO A 367 -1.37 26.40 11.53
C PRO A 367 -0.30 27.49 11.48
N SER A 368 -0.50 28.59 12.21
CA SER A 368 0.43 29.73 12.22
C SER A 368 1.85 29.33 12.58
N ALA A 369 2.03 28.40 13.53
CA ALA A 369 3.34 27.88 13.94
C ALA A 369 4.13 27.23 12.78
N LEU A 370 3.44 26.49 11.91
CA LEU A 370 4.06 25.84 10.74
C LEU A 370 4.20 26.78 9.54
N ARG A 371 3.30 27.78 9.42
CA ARG A 371 3.26 28.72 8.30
C ARG A 371 4.27 29.87 8.43
N ASP A 372 4.49 30.37 9.64
CA ASP A 372 5.27 31.57 9.89
C ASP A 372 6.77 31.35 9.63
N ARG A 373 7.30 31.85 8.51
CA ARG A 373 8.70 31.71 8.12
C ARG A 373 9.70 32.38 9.08
N SER A 374 9.26 33.24 10.00
CA SER A 374 10.13 33.89 10.99
C SER A 374 10.48 33.00 12.18
N GLN A 375 9.67 31.97 12.46
CA GLN A 375 9.92 31.00 13.53
C GLN A 375 11.09 30.07 13.18
N PRO A 376 11.86 29.57 14.18
CA PRO A 376 12.92 28.58 13.96
C PRO A 376 12.41 27.40 13.14
N THR A 377 13.19 26.99 12.14
CA THR A 377 12.79 25.91 11.24
C THR A 377 13.02 24.57 11.94
N SER A 378 11.95 23.93 12.41
CA SER A 378 11.98 22.50 12.76
C SER A 378 12.13 21.65 11.50
N VAL A 379 12.61 20.41 11.63
CA VAL A 379 12.73 19.48 10.49
C VAL A 379 11.38 19.28 9.79
N TYR A 380 10.29 19.23 10.56
CA TYR A 380 8.92 19.12 10.08
C TYR A 380 8.52 20.28 9.17
N LYS A 381 8.78 21.51 9.63
CA LYS A 381 8.51 22.71 8.86
C LYS A 381 9.39 22.77 7.60
N ALA A 382 10.68 22.44 7.73
CA ALA A 382 11.59 22.37 6.58
C ALA A 382 11.06 21.41 5.51
N MET A 383 10.63 20.21 5.91
CA MET A 383 10.13 19.20 4.97
C MET A 383 8.83 19.62 4.29
N LEU A 384 7.89 20.26 5.00
CA LEU A 384 6.67 20.82 4.39
C LEU A 384 6.99 21.83 3.28
N PHE A 385 7.85 22.80 3.58
CA PHE A 385 8.25 23.81 2.60
C PHE A 385 9.12 23.21 1.50
N LEU A 386 9.98 22.25 1.80
CA LEU A 386 10.78 21.56 0.78
C LEU A 386 9.87 20.87 -0.23
N THR A 387 8.85 20.14 0.21
CA THR A 387 7.89 19.50 -0.70
C THR A 387 7.11 20.53 -1.53
N TYR A 388 6.65 21.60 -0.88
CA TYR A 388 5.93 22.71 -1.54
C TYR A 388 6.77 23.37 -2.64
N GLU A 389 7.97 23.84 -2.29
CA GLU A 389 8.85 24.58 -3.20
C GLU A 389 9.41 23.65 -4.28
N THR A 390 9.70 22.38 -3.97
CA THR A 390 10.10 21.38 -4.97
C THR A 390 9.01 21.20 -6.01
N THR A 391 7.75 21.12 -5.59
CA THR A 391 6.60 21.00 -6.50
C THR A 391 6.49 22.19 -7.44
N LEU A 392 6.59 23.41 -6.89
CA LEU A 392 6.57 24.63 -7.69
C LEU A 392 7.74 24.66 -8.69
N CYS A 393 8.96 24.45 -8.23
CA CYS A 393 10.16 24.51 -9.08
C CYS A 393 10.10 23.48 -10.20
N THR A 394 9.78 22.23 -9.88
CA THR A 394 9.72 21.13 -10.85
C THR A 394 8.65 21.39 -11.90
N ILE A 395 7.44 21.79 -11.49
CA ILE A 395 6.35 21.96 -12.46
C ILE A 395 6.53 23.24 -13.27
N HIS A 396 6.83 24.40 -12.65
CA HIS A 396 7.08 25.64 -13.41
C HIS A 396 8.30 25.50 -14.36
N GLY A 397 9.36 24.82 -13.92
CA GLY A 397 10.55 24.57 -14.72
C GLY A 397 10.33 23.59 -15.89
N SER A 398 9.26 22.81 -15.88
CA SER A 398 8.90 21.86 -16.94
C SER A 398 8.08 22.49 -18.08
N CYS A 399 7.93 23.82 -18.08
CA CYS A 399 7.20 24.53 -19.12
C CYS A 399 7.79 24.21 -20.50
N PRO A 400 6.99 23.69 -21.45
CA PRO A 400 7.49 23.45 -22.80
C PRO A 400 7.91 24.79 -23.39
N SER A 401 9.21 24.94 -23.67
CA SER A 401 9.72 26.13 -24.33
C SER A 401 8.94 26.33 -25.63
N SER A 402 8.45 27.54 -25.87
CA SER A 402 7.99 27.92 -27.20
C SER A 402 9.17 27.68 -28.12
N SER A 403 9.09 26.64 -28.95
CA SER A 403 10.09 26.37 -29.98
C SER A 403 10.32 27.69 -30.71
N SER A 404 11.51 28.27 -30.53
CA SER A 404 12.01 29.29 -31.43
C SER A 404 12.14 28.63 -32.78
N THR A 405 11.11 28.80 -33.61
CA THR A 405 11.23 28.74 -35.07
C THR A 405 12.24 29.80 -35.46
N THR A 406 13.52 29.43 -35.45
CA THR A 406 14.53 30.07 -36.28
C THR A 406 14.33 29.52 -37.68
N GLU A 407 13.57 30.27 -38.48
CA GLU A 407 13.68 30.27 -39.95
C GLU A 407 15.05 30.77 -40.40
#